data_AF-A0AAV0G5Z3-F1
#
_entry.id   AF-A0AAV0G5Z3-F1
#
_cell.length_a   1.000
_cell.length_b   1.000
_cell.length_c   1.000
_cell.angle_alpha   90.00
_cell.angle_beta   90.00
_cell.angle_gamma   90.00
#
_symmetry.space_group_name_H-M   'P 1'
#
loop_
_entity.id
_entity.type
_entity.pdbx_description
1 polymer ?
#
loop_
_entity_poly.entity_id
_entity_poly.type
_entity_poly.pdbx_seq_one_letter_code
_entity_poly.pdbx_strand_id
1 'polypeptide(L)'
;MAQETSHLDAEVVLAEEAGSARLITLNRPKQLNVISSKVVKLLAENLEKWENDDNVALIILKGAGRAYSAGGDLKMFYDGRTSKDSCLEVVYRMYWLCYHIHTYKKPQVALVNGISMGGGASLMVPMKFSVVTEKTVFATPEASIGFHTDCGFSYIHSRLPGRLGEYLALTGARLNGKELVALGLATHFVPSDKLPELEKRLLNLNSGNENAIRSAIEEFSTSVQLDEGSVLNKQALIDEIFGKDSVEEIMHSFEAETRKEGNNWINAVLKGFKRSSPTGLKITLKSIREGRKQTLAECLKKEFRLTINILRAVISGDVYEGIRAITVDKDNSPKWDPATLDKVDEGQVEKVFQAFDEELELNIPETQECRWDGKYETSAYAHLQIA
;
A
#
# COMPACT_ATOMS: atom_id res chain seq x y z
N MET A 1 27.61 -18.86 14.70
CA MET A 1 26.32 -19.60 14.69
C MET A 1 25.29 -19.04 15.68
N ALA A 2 25.18 -19.45 16.96
CA ALA A 2 24.06 -18.98 17.81
C ALA A 2 23.95 -17.45 18.00
N GLN A 3 25.09 -16.73 18.10
CA GLN A 3 25.11 -15.26 18.17
C GLN A 3 24.78 -14.58 16.83
N GLU A 4 25.24 -15.12 15.69
CA GLU A 4 24.86 -14.63 14.35
C GLU A 4 23.36 -14.85 14.09
N THR A 5 22.81 -16.01 14.47
CA THR A 5 21.38 -16.28 14.34
C THR A 5 20.55 -15.34 15.21
N SER A 6 21.02 -15.00 16.42
CA SER A 6 20.34 -14.01 17.29
C SER A 6 20.40 -12.57 16.78
N HIS A 7 21.47 -12.21 16.04
CA HIS A 7 21.61 -10.89 15.43
C HIS A 7 20.73 -10.76 14.18
N LEU A 8 20.69 -11.79 13.33
CA LEU A 8 19.81 -11.84 12.15
C LEU A 8 18.32 -11.81 12.55
N ASP A 9 17.95 -12.44 13.66
CA ASP A 9 16.59 -12.37 14.22
C ASP A 9 16.22 -10.98 14.78
N ALA A 10 17.21 -10.10 15.03
CA ALA A 10 17.00 -8.75 15.55
C ALA A 10 16.90 -7.67 14.45
N GLU A 11 17.39 -7.97 13.24
CA GLU A 11 17.31 -7.06 12.10
C GLU A 11 15.94 -7.13 11.43
N VAL A 12 15.29 -5.97 11.30
CA VAL A 12 13.93 -5.86 10.72
C VAL A 12 13.92 -5.87 9.19
N VAL A 13 15.07 -5.63 8.57
CA VAL A 13 15.33 -5.70 7.13
C VAL A 13 16.69 -6.35 6.96
N LEU A 14 16.78 -7.43 6.19
CA LEU A 14 18.03 -8.05 5.80
C LEU A 14 18.38 -7.61 4.38
N ALA A 15 19.62 -7.20 4.16
CA ALA A 15 20.13 -6.81 2.85
C ALA A 15 21.31 -7.71 2.46
N GLU A 16 21.15 -8.44 1.36
CA GLU A 16 22.14 -9.39 0.84
C GLU A 16 22.65 -8.95 -0.53
N GLU A 17 23.95 -9.06 -0.74
CA GLU A 17 24.61 -8.74 -2.01
C GLU A 17 25.05 -10.04 -2.70
N ALA A 18 24.53 -10.30 -3.91
CA ALA A 18 24.84 -11.51 -4.68
C ALA A 18 25.18 -11.14 -6.13
N GLY A 19 26.48 -11.11 -6.44
CA GLY A 19 26.94 -10.61 -7.74
C GLY A 19 26.44 -9.19 -8.00
N SER A 20 25.78 -8.96 -9.13
CA SER A 20 25.13 -7.67 -9.44
C SER A 20 23.68 -7.56 -8.96
N ALA A 21 23.13 -8.59 -8.31
CA ALA A 21 21.81 -8.53 -7.68
C ALA A 21 21.91 -8.09 -6.20
N ARG A 22 20.83 -7.45 -5.72
CA ARG A 22 20.64 -7.08 -4.32
C ARG A 22 19.31 -7.61 -3.83
N LEU A 23 19.31 -8.33 -2.72
CA LEU A 23 18.11 -8.92 -2.12
C LEU A 23 17.80 -8.22 -0.81
N ILE A 24 16.58 -7.70 -0.71
CA ILE A 24 16.01 -7.18 0.52
C ILE A 24 14.98 -8.18 1.03
N THR A 25 15.10 -8.56 2.30
CA THR A 25 14.09 -9.35 3.00
C THR A 25 13.49 -8.53 4.15
N LEU A 26 12.18 -8.28 4.10
CA LEU A 26 11.44 -7.77 5.27
C LEU A 26 11.39 -8.87 6.33
N ASN A 27 11.98 -8.63 7.49
CA ASN A 27 12.28 -9.68 8.48
C ASN A 27 11.59 -9.43 9.83
N ARG A 28 10.27 -9.29 9.81
CA ARG A 28 9.43 -9.27 11.01
C ARG A 28 8.30 -10.32 10.90
N PRO A 29 8.61 -11.61 10.66
CA PRO A 29 7.61 -12.61 10.28
C PRO A 29 6.52 -12.82 11.35
N LYS A 30 6.86 -12.69 12.64
CA LYS A 30 5.90 -12.78 13.76
C LYS A 30 4.84 -11.66 13.73
N GLN A 31 5.17 -10.53 13.13
CA GLN A 31 4.29 -9.36 12.98
C GLN A 31 3.87 -9.17 11.52
N LEU A 32 3.95 -10.22 10.69
CA LEU A 32 3.57 -10.17 9.28
C LEU A 32 4.31 -9.09 8.48
N ASN A 33 5.57 -8.81 8.82
CA ASN A 33 6.43 -7.87 8.08
C ASN A 33 5.84 -6.45 7.99
N VAL A 34 5.22 -5.97 9.08
CA VAL A 34 4.71 -4.59 9.15
C VAL A 34 5.84 -3.55 9.04
N ILE A 35 5.51 -2.44 8.38
CA ILE A 35 6.42 -1.35 8.02
C ILE A 35 6.46 -0.34 9.17
N SER A 36 7.51 -0.41 9.98
CA SER A 36 7.82 0.59 11.02
C SER A 36 8.78 1.66 10.49
N SER A 37 8.97 2.74 11.25
CA SER A 37 9.99 3.77 10.98
C SER A 37 11.37 3.19 10.62
N LYS A 38 11.88 2.21 11.38
CA LYS A 38 13.16 1.54 11.09
C LYS A 38 13.18 0.81 9.74
N VAL A 39 12.06 0.22 9.32
CA VAL A 39 11.95 -0.48 8.03
C VAL A 39 12.00 0.55 6.90
N VAL A 40 11.20 1.62 6.99
CA VAL A 40 11.19 2.71 5.99
C VAL A 40 12.59 3.30 5.82
N LYS A 41 13.27 3.61 6.93
CA LYS A 41 14.63 4.14 6.92
C LYS A 41 15.61 3.21 6.20
N LEU A 42 15.65 1.93 6.60
CA LEU A 42 16.58 0.95 6.01
C LEU A 42 16.28 0.67 4.53
N LEU A 43 15.01 0.67 4.12
CA LEU A 43 14.64 0.53 2.71
C LEU A 43 15.14 1.73 1.90
N ALA A 44 14.91 2.95 2.38
CA ALA A 44 15.35 4.17 1.70
C ALA A 44 16.88 4.21 1.57
N GLU A 45 17.63 3.94 2.65
CA GLU A 45 19.09 3.93 2.65
C GLU A 45 19.68 2.91 1.67
N ASN A 46 19.16 1.67 1.65
CA ASN A 46 19.63 0.63 0.73
C ASN A 46 19.28 0.96 -0.73
N LEU A 47 18.05 1.40 -0.99
CA LEU A 47 17.62 1.75 -2.35
C LEU A 47 18.38 2.95 -2.89
N GLU A 48 18.68 3.95 -2.07
CA GLU A 48 19.53 5.07 -2.47
C GLU A 48 20.95 4.61 -2.80
N LYS A 49 21.58 3.88 -1.86
CA LYS A 49 22.94 3.35 -2.04
C LYS A 49 23.06 2.59 -3.35
N TRP A 50 22.11 1.68 -3.61
CA TRP A 50 22.19 0.78 -4.74
C TRP A 50 21.73 1.38 -6.07
N GLU A 51 20.91 2.44 -6.07
CA GLU A 51 20.62 3.14 -7.33
C GLU A 51 21.89 3.80 -7.88
N ASN A 52 22.76 4.31 -7.00
CA ASN A 52 24.02 4.98 -7.33
C ASN A 52 25.22 4.05 -7.58
N ASP A 53 25.10 2.75 -7.31
CA ASP A 53 26.21 1.77 -7.48
C ASP A 53 26.15 1.10 -8.85
N ASP A 54 27.06 1.45 -9.77
CA ASP A 54 27.12 0.88 -11.13
C ASP A 54 27.28 -0.65 -11.17
N ASN A 55 27.71 -1.29 -10.07
CA ASN A 55 27.80 -2.74 -9.98
C ASN A 55 26.45 -3.42 -9.69
N VAL A 56 25.41 -2.64 -9.37
CA VAL A 56 24.06 -3.15 -9.12
C VAL A 56 23.24 -3.10 -10.40
N ALA A 57 22.69 -4.25 -10.77
CA ALA A 57 21.87 -4.45 -11.96
C ALA A 57 20.40 -4.79 -11.65
N LEU A 58 20.10 -5.37 -10.49
CA LEU A 58 18.76 -5.85 -10.13
C LEU A 58 18.51 -5.75 -8.62
N ILE A 59 17.34 -5.24 -8.24
CA ILE A 59 16.85 -5.28 -6.85
C ILE A 59 15.73 -6.31 -6.73
N ILE A 60 15.79 -7.16 -5.70
CA ILE A 60 14.76 -8.13 -5.37
C ILE A 60 14.25 -7.81 -3.95
N LEU A 61 12.93 -7.77 -3.77
CA LEU A 61 12.30 -7.57 -2.46
C LEU A 61 11.38 -8.75 -2.13
N LYS A 62 11.53 -9.31 -0.93
CA LYS A 62 10.67 -10.38 -0.40
C LYS A 62 10.32 -10.16 1.07
N GLY A 63 9.34 -10.91 1.56
CA GLY A 63 9.02 -10.98 3.00
C GLY A 63 9.43 -12.33 3.60
N ALA A 64 9.95 -12.32 4.82
CA ALA A 64 10.21 -13.54 5.58
C ALA A 64 8.90 -14.19 6.08
N GLY A 65 8.84 -15.51 6.08
CA GLY A 65 7.72 -16.27 6.65
C GLY A 65 6.46 -16.23 5.78
N ARG A 66 5.31 -15.98 6.41
CA ARG A 66 3.97 -16.21 5.80
C ARG A 66 3.33 -14.99 5.12
N ALA A 67 4.01 -13.85 5.10
CA ALA A 67 3.49 -12.63 4.51
C ALA A 67 4.60 -11.92 3.75
N TYR A 68 4.22 -11.24 2.66
CA TYR A 68 5.09 -10.26 2.06
C TYR A 68 5.19 -9.05 3.00
N SER A 69 4.07 -8.36 3.22
CA SER A 69 3.90 -7.34 4.26
C SER A 69 2.43 -7.06 4.52
N ALA A 70 2.04 -6.95 5.79
CA ALA A 70 0.69 -6.60 6.21
C ALA A 70 0.41 -5.09 6.28
N GLY A 71 1.35 -4.24 5.82
CA GLY A 71 1.17 -2.78 5.79
C GLY A 71 1.90 -2.05 6.91
N GLY A 72 1.47 -0.82 7.20
CA GLY A 72 2.08 0.03 8.23
C GLY A 72 1.98 -0.57 9.64
N ASP A 73 2.95 -0.24 10.50
CA ASP A 73 2.92 -0.61 11.91
C ASP A 73 1.85 0.21 12.66
N LEU A 74 0.61 -0.28 12.68
CA LEU A 74 -0.53 0.42 13.30
C LEU A 74 -0.28 0.74 14.79
N LYS A 75 0.46 -0.13 15.50
CA LYS A 75 0.77 0.11 16.91
C LYS A 75 1.67 1.33 17.09
N MET A 76 2.64 1.54 16.19
CA MET A 76 3.48 2.75 16.18
C MET A 76 2.62 4.01 16.04
N PHE A 77 1.67 4.03 15.09
CA PHE A 77 0.77 5.18 14.92
C PHE A 77 -0.11 5.41 16.14
N TYR A 78 -0.68 4.35 16.71
CA TYR A 78 -1.51 4.46 17.90
C TYR A 78 -0.74 4.97 19.10
N ASP A 79 0.45 4.44 19.37
CA ASP A 79 1.27 4.86 20.52
C ASP A 79 1.77 6.32 20.33
N GLY A 80 2.00 6.75 19.08
CA GLY A 80 2.38 8.13 18.75
C GLY A 80 1.29 9.19 18.98
N ARG A 81 0.02 8.80 19.13
CA ARG A 81 -1.14 9.73 19.24
C ARG A 81 -1.04 10.74 20.38
N THR A 82 -0.19 10.48 21.38
CA THR A 82 -0.06 11.31 22.59
C THR A 82 0.80 12.55 22.39
N SER A 83 1.49 12.67 21.25
CA SER A 83 2.32 13.82 20.90
C SER A 83 2.01 14.23 19.47
N LYS A 84 1.87 15.54 19.26
CA LYS A 84 1.60 16.11 17.94
C LYS A 84 2.77 15.77 17.01
N ASP A 85 2.44 15.28 15.81
CA ASP A 85 3.41 15.02 14.75
C ASP A 85 4.51 13.99 15.09
N SER A 86 4.32 13.16 16.12
CA SER A 86 5.25 12.08 16.49
C SER A 86 5.52 11.07 15.37
N CYS A 87 4.58 10.92 14.43
CA CYS A 87 4.67 10.02 13.28
C CYS A 87 4.99 10.75 11.97
N LEU A 88 5.20 12.06 12.00
CA LEU A 88 5.44 12.89 10.81
C LEU A 88 6.67 12.43 10.02
N GLU A 89 7.79 12.16 10.71
CA GLU A 89 9.02 11.70 10.06
C GLU A 89 8.80 10.43 9.24
N VAL A 90 8.22 9.40 9.86
CA VAL A 90 8.00 8.11 9.19
C VAL A 90 7.00 8.24 8.04
N VAL A 91 5.96 9.06 8.18
CA VAL A 91 5.01 9.35 7.11
C VAL A 91 5.72 10.04 5.94
N TYR A 92 6.46 11.12 6.20
CA TYR A 92 7.19 11.86 5.17
C TYR A 92 8.13 10.93 4.40
N ARG A 93 8.96 10.17 5.12
CA ARG A 93 9.88 9.20 4.54
C ARG A 93 9.16 8.13 3.73
N MET A 94 8.01 7.64 4.19
CA MET A 94 7.26 6.61 3.47
C MET A 94 6.69 7.13 2.15
N TYR A 95 6.08 8.31 2.15
CA TYR A 95 5.56 8.92 0.92
C TYR A 95 6.66 9.26 -0.07
N TRP A 96 7.77 9.80 0.42
CA TRP A 96 8.95 10.06 -0.37
C TRP A 96 9.50 8.75 -0.97
N LEU A 97 9.63 7.69 -0.17
CA LEU A 97 10.03 6.37 -0.61
C LEU A 97 9.09 5.76 -1.66
N CYS A 98 7.77 5.97 -1.53
CA CYS A 98 6.80 5.51 -2.53
C CYS A 98 7.09 6.10 -3.90
N TYR A 99 7.40 7.40 -3.99
CA TYR A 99 7.80 8.03 -5.25
C TYR A 99 9.04 7.38 -5.85
N HIS A 100 10.06 7.08 -5.03
CA HIS A 100 11.29 6.42 -5.49
C HIS A 100 11.08 5.02 -6.00
N ILE A 101 10.20 4.24 -5.37
CA ILE A 101 9.88 2.89 -5.87
C ILE A 101 9.17 2.98 -7.23
N HIS A 102 8.23 3.91 -7.41
CA HIS A 102 7.56 4.09 -8.70
C HIS A 102 8.49 4.55 -9.83
N THR A 103 9.54 5.29 -9.49
CA THR A 103 10.42 5.96 -10.48
C THR A 103 11.85 5.42 -10.45
N TYR A 104 12.07 4.26 -9.82
CA TYR A 104 13.39 3.69 -9.60
C TYR A 104 14.09 3.39 -10.93
N LYS A 105 15.39 3.72 -11.05
CA LYS A 105 16.14 3.63 -12.31
C LYS A 105 16.54 2.22 -12.70
N LYS A 106 16.63 1.31 -11.72
CA LYS A 106 17.04 -0.08 -11.92
C LYS A 106 15.84 -1.01 -11.85
N PRO A 107 15.83 -2.14 -12.57
CA PRO A 107 14.73 -3.10 -12.44
C PRO A 107 14.57 -3.59 -11.00
N GLN A 108 13.31 -3.64 -10.56
CA GLN A 108 12.91 -4.18 -9.26
C GLN A 108 11.98 -5.37 -9.46
N VAL A 109 12.19 -6.43 -8.68
CA VAL A 109 11.36 -7.63 -8.62
C VAL A 109 10.81 -7.82 -7.20
N ALA A 110 9.49 -7.76 -7.04
CA ALA A 110 8.84 -8.21 -5.81
C ALA A 110 8.53 -9.71 -5.88
N LEU A 111 8.97 -10.50 -4.89
CA LEU A 111 8.57 -11.89 -4.70
C LEU A 111 7.49 -11.95 -3.61
N VAL A 112 6.24 -11.90 -4.02
CA VAL A 112 5.08 -11.68 -3.16
C VAL A 112 4.41 -13.00 -2.82
N ASN A 113 4.81 -13.58 -1.68
CA ASN A 113 4.20 -14.79 -1.14
C ASN A 113 3.43 -14.47 0.16
N GLY A 114 2.12 -14.71 0.16
CA GLY A 114 1.25 -14.41 1.31
C GLY A 114 0.65 -13.01 1.29
N ILE A 115 0.38 -12.45 2.48
CA ILE A 115 -0.34 -11.18 2.65
C ILE A 115 0.48 -10.00 2.09
N SER A 116 -0.16 -9.14 1.30
CA SER A 116 0.37 -7.87 0.79
C SER A 116 -0.71 -6.79 0.91
N MET A 117 -0.72 -6.02 2.00
CA MET A 117 -1.80 -5.06 2.30
C MET A 117 -1.29 -3.65 2.57
N GLY A 118 -2.09 -2.65 2.21
CA GLY A 118 -1.79 -1.21 2.42
C GLY A 118 -0.40 -0.82 1.97
N GLY A 119 0.38 -0.18 2.84
CA GLY A 119 1.78 0.16 2.55
C GLY A 119 2.67 -1.03 2.13
N GLY A 120 2.32 -2.27 2.47
CA GLY A 120 3.02 -3.45 1.97
C GLY A 120 2.81 -3.66 0.47
N ALA A 121 1.62 -3.33 -0.03
CA ALA A 121 1.28 -3.43 -1.43
C ALA A 121 1.90 -2.30 -2.28
N SER A 122 2.20 -1.14 -1.68
CA SER A 122 2.95 -0.08 -2.39
C SER A 122 4.42 -0.46 -2.64
N LEU A 123 4.93 -1.47 -1.92
CA LEU A 123 6.24 -2.06 -2.16
C LEU A 123 6.22 -3.16 -3.23
N MET A 124 5.12 -3.38 -3.97
CA MET A 124 5.10 -4.37 -5.06
C MET A 124 4.38 -3.89 -6.33
N VAL A 125 3.22 -3.24 -6.22
CA VAL A 125 2.41 -2.84 -7.39
C VAL A 125 3.18 -1.95 -8.36
N PRO A 126 3.93 -0.92 -7.90
CA PRO A 126 4.65 -0.05 -8.82
C PRO A 126 5.96 -0.64 -9.36
N MET A 127 6.43 -1.77 -8.84
CA MET A 127 7.69 -2.36 -9.28
C MET A 127 7.57 -2.92 -10.70
N LYS A 128 8.67 -2.87 -11.46
CA LYS A 128 8.71 -3.33 -12.85
C LYS A 128 8.27 -4.79 -13.00
N PHE A 129 8.63 -5.63 -12.03
CA PHE A 129 8.17 -7.01 -11.92
C PHE A 129 7.59 -7.26 -10.54
N SER A 130 6.38 -7.83 -10.49
CA SER A 130 5.80 -8.36 -9.27
C SER A 130 5.32 -9.78 -9.53
N VAL A 131 5.93 -10.71 -8.80
CA VAL A 131 5.67 -12.15 -8.89
C VAL A 131 4.79 -12.53 -7.71
N VAL A 132 3.57 -12.98 -8.00
CA VAL A 132 2.59 -13.42 -7.01
C VAL A 132 2.41 -14.93 -7.06
N THR A 133 1.82 -15.47 -6.00
CA THR A 133 1.61 -16.92 -5.81
C THR A 133 0.15 -17.22 -5.53
N GLU A 134 -0.19 -18.51 -5.43
CA GLU A 134 -1.50 -18.97 -4.95
C GLU A 134 -1.80 -18.55 -3.49
N LYS A 135 -0.77 -18.16 -2.72
CA LYS A 135 -0.92 -17.71 -1.33
C LYS A 135 -1.11 -16.20 -1.22
N THR A 136 -0.96 -15.45 -2.32
CA THR A 136 -1.03 -13.99 -2.29
C THR A 136 -2.44 -13.51 -1.95
N VAL A 137 -2.52 -12.66 -0.93
CA VAL A 137 -3.78 -11.98 -0.54
C VAL A 137 -3.50 -10.48 -0.48
N PHE A 138 -4.08 -9.76 -1.44
CA PHE A 138 -3.97 -8.31 -1.55
C PHE A 138 -5.22 -7.62 -1.04
N ALA A 139 -5.06 -6.49 -0.36
CA ALA A 139 -6.14 -5.56 -0.04
C ALA A 139 -5.60 -4.18 0.36
N THR A 140 -6.44 -3.16 0.23
CA THR A 140 -6.23 -1.80 0.75
C THR A 140 -7.37 -1.47 1.73
N PRO A 141 -7.32 -1.99 2.98
CA PRO A 141 -8.44 -1.95 3.90
C PRO A 141 -8.47 -0.68 4.78
N GLU A 142 -7.78 0.40 4.39
CA GLU A 142 -7.51 1.55 5.27
C GLU A 142 -8.78 2.26 5.75
N ALA A 143 -9.81 2.35 4.92
CA ALA A 143 -11.09 2.95 5.33
C ALA A 143 -11.74 2.20 6.50
N SER A 144 -11.48 0.90 6.64
CA SER A 144 -12.00 0.09 7.75
C SER A 144 -11.36 0.39 9.10
N ILE A 145 -10.24 1.12 9.11
CA ILE A 145 -9.51 1.51 10.31
C ILE A 145 -9.59 3.01 10.60
N GLY A 146 -10.46 3.76 9.91
CA GLY A 146 -10.55 5.21 10.07
C GLY A 146 -9.47 6.00 9.32
N PHE A 147 -8.84 5.36 8.33
CA PHE A 147 -7.77 5.96 7.53
C PHE A 147 -8.22 6.12 6.07
N HIS A 148 -7.35 6.63 5.19
CA HIS A 148 -7.60 6.73 3.76
C HIS A 148 -6.71 5.77 2.98
N THR A 149 -7.14 5.40 1.77
CA THR A 149 -6.24 4.70 0.84
C THR A 149 -5.05 5.60 0.49
N ASP A 150 -3.85 5.15 0.84
CA ASP A 150 -2.62 5.93 0.92
C ASP A 150 -1.47 5.32 0.09
N CYS A 151 -0.22 5.76 0.31
CA CYS A 151 0.99 5.19 -0.28
C CYS A 151 0.99 5.08 -1.84
N GLY A 152 0.36 6.03 -2.52
CA GLY A 152 0.21 6.10 -3.98
C GLY A 152 -1.04 5.39 -4.52
N PHE A 153 -1.85 4.75 -3.68
CA PHE A 153 -2.99 4.00 -4.17
C PHE A 153 -4.13 4.86 -4.71
N SER A 154 -4.23 6.16 -4.39
CA SER A 154 -5.17 7.03 -5.12
C SER A 154 -4.77 7.20 -6.59
N TYR A 155 -3.46 7.13 -6.92
CA TYR A 155 -2.98 7.09 -8.30
C TYR A 155 -3.25 5.72 -8.96
N ILE A 156 -2.91 4.63 -8.27
CA ILE A 156 -3.03 3.27 -8.82
C ILE A 156 -4.50 2.88 -9.03
N HIS A 157 -5.35 3.01 -8.00
CA HIS A 157 -6.75 2.62 -8.08
C HIS A 157 -7.56 3.44 -9.07
N SER A 158 -7.26 4.72 -9.21
CA SER A 158 -7.95 5.59 -10.18
C SER A 158 -7.71 5.20 -11.64
N ARG A 159 -6.72 4.35 -11.90
CA ARG A 159 -6.35 3.82 -13.22
C ARG A 159 -6.79 2.39 -13.45
N LEU A 160 -7.39 1.73 -12.45
CA LEU A 160 -8.00 0.42 -12.65
C LEU A 160 -9.22 0.51 -13.56
N PRO A 161 -9.59 -0.58 -14.26
CA PRO A 161 -10.75 -0.62 -15.13
C PRO A 161 -12.04 -0.18 -14.43
N GLY A 162 -12.80 0.69 -15.11
CA GLY A 162 -14.10 1.17 -14.64
C GLY A 162 -14.03 1.79 -13.25
N ARG A 163 -14.78 1.22 -12.29
CA ARG A 163 -14.90 1.65 -10.88
C ARG A 163 -14.30 0.65 -9.89
N LEU A 164 -13.45 -0.25 -10.39
CA LEU A 164 -12.86 -1.29 -9.54
C LEU A 164 -11.96 -0.69 -8.44
N GLY A 165 -11.26 0.41 -8.73
CA GLY A 165 -10.46 1.12 -7.74
C GLY A 165 -11.27 1.64 -6.55
N GLU A 166 -12.40 2.31 -6.82
CA GLU A 166 -13.33 2.75 -5.79
C GLU A 166 -13.88 1.56 -4.99
N TYR A 167 -14.22 0.45 -5.66
CA TYR A 167 -14.67 -0.78 -5.00
C TYR A 167 -13.64 -1.34 -4.03
N LEU A 168 -12.39 -1.55 -4.47
CA LEU A 168 -11.34 -2.14 -3.65
C LEU A 168 -11.04 -1.28 -2.41
N ALA A 169 -10.95 0.03 -2.60
CA ALA A 169 -10.58 0.97 -1.56
C ALA A 169 -11.68 1.20 -0.51
N LEU A 170 -12.94 1.31 -0.93
CA LEU A 170 -14.04 1.55 0.00
C LEU A 170 -14.42 0.30 0.79
N THR A 171 -14.34 -0.87 0.16
CA THR A 171 -14.81 -2.11 0.76
C THR A 171 -13.70 -2.90 1.47
N GLY A 172 -12.43 -2.63 1.16
CA GLY A 172 -11.30 -3.45 1.59
C GLY A 172 -11.36 -4.87 1.02
N ALA A 173 -12.05 -5.07 -0.10
CA ALA A 173 -12.16 -6.36 -0.76
C ALA A 173 -10.78 -6.94 -1.09
N ARG A 174 -10.68 -8.27 -0.99
CA ARG A 174 -9.43 -8.98 -1.20
C ARG A 174 -9.32 -9.45 -2.64
N LEU A 175 -8.12 -9.39 -3.18
CA LEU A 175 -7.73 -10.02 -4.45
C LEU A 175 -6.73 -11.13 -4.20
N ASN A 176 -6.87 -12.23 -4.94
CA ASN A 176 -5.87 -13.30 -4.96
C ASN A 176 -4.80 -13.03 -6.04
N GLY A 177 -3.73 -13.84 -6.06
CA GLY A 177 -2.63 -13.68 -7.01
C GLY A 177 -3.07 -13.71 -8.49
N LYS A 178 -4.04 -14.55 -8.86
CA LYS A 178 -4.52 -14.63 -10.25
C LYS A 178 -5.24 -13.35 -10.67
N GLU A 179 -6.08 -12.81 -9.78
CA GLU A 179 -6.81 -11.56 -10.00
C GLU A 179 -5.85 -10.37 -10.13
N LEU A 180 -4.77 -10.34 -9.34
CA LEU A 180 -3.74 -9.29 -9.46
C LEU A 180 -3.06 -9.31 -10.83
N VAL A 181 -2.72 -10.49 -11.35
CA VAL A 181 -2.13 -10.62 -12.69
C VAL A 181 -3.13 -10.21 -13.77
N ALA A 182 -4.39 -10.64 -13.67
CA ALA A 182 -5.43 -10.27 -14.62
C ALA A 182 -5.70 -8.75 -14.67
N LEU A 183 -5.55 -8.05 -13.55
CA LEU A 183 -5.68 -6.59 -13.47
C LEU A 183 -4.42 -5.81 -13.86
N GLY A 184 -3.29 -6.49 -14.05
CA GLY A 184 -1.99 -5.84 -14.24
C GLY A 184 -1.43 -5.18 -12.97
N LEU A 185 -1.96 -5.52 -11.79
CA LEU A 185 -1.39 -5.12 -10.48
C LEU A 185 -0.18 -5.99 -10.10
N ALA A 186 -0.09 -7.19 -10.66
CA ALA A 186 1.09 -8.04 -10.64
C ALA A 186 1.43 -8.46 -12.07
N THR A 187 2.69 -8.82 -12.33
CA THR A 187 3.14 -9.14 -13.69
C THR A 187 3.17 -10.64 -13.98
N HIS A 188 3.48 -11.48 -12.99
CA HIS A 188 3.62 -12.91 -13.18
C HIS A 188 3.01 -13.70 -12.02
N PHE A 189 2.53 -14.89 -12.32
CA PHE A 189 2.10 -15.87 -11.32
C PHE A 189 3.07 -17.05 -11.32
N VAL A 190 3.65 -17.36 -10.17
CA VAL A 190 4.58 -18.47 -9.97
C VAL A 190 4.10 -19.29 -8.77
N PRO A 191 3.91 -20.61 -8.89
CA PRO A 191 3.61 -21.49 -7.77
C PRO A 191 4.61 -21.31 -6.62
N SER A 192 4.12 -21.23 -5.38
CA SER A 192 4.98 -20.86 -4.23
C SER A 192 6.12 -21.84 -3.95
N ASP A 193 6.01 -23.10 -4.38
CA ASP A 193 7.05 -24.12 -4.28
C ASP A 193 8.24 -23.87 -5.23
N LYS A 194 8.03 -23.13 -6.32
CA LYS A 194 9.08 -22.74 -7.28
C LYS A 194 9.80 -21.44 -6.94
N LEU A 195 9.28 -20.65 -5.99
CA LEU A 195 9.88 -19.37 -5.62
C LEU A 195 11.36 -19.46 -5.18
N PRO A 196 11.80 -20.47 -4.40
CA PRO A 196 13.22 -20.58 -4.02
C PRO A 196 14.14 -20.75 -5.22
N GLU A 197 13.70 -21.50 -6.24
CA GLU A 197 14.47 -21.71 -7.47
C GLU A 197 14.50 -20.45 -8.33
N LEU A 198 13.37 -19.74 -8.44
CA LEU A 198 13.28 -18.46 -9.12
C LEU A 198 14.18 -17.41 -8.45
N GLU A 199 14.15 -17.30 -7.12
CA GLU A 199 15.01 -16.39 -6.37
C GLU A 199 16.49 -16.65 -6.69
N LYS A 200 16.92 -17.92 -6.61
CA LYS A 200 18.28 -18.31 -6.98
C LYS A 200 18.60 -17.97 -8.45
N ARG A 201 17.66 -18.18 -9.37
CA ARG A 201 17.83 -17.87 -10.79
C ARG A 201 18.04 -16.37 -11.02
N LEU A 202 17.29 -15.51 -10.33
CA LEU A 202 17.39 -14.07 -10.42
C LEU A 202 18.69 -13.55 -9.80
N LEU A 203 19.08 -14.07 -8.63
CA LEU A 203 20.35 -13.72 -7.97
C LEU A 203 21.57 -14.03 -8.85
N ASN A 204 21.50 -15.08 -9.66
CA ASN A 204 22.58 -15.49 -10.57
C ASN A 204 22.44 -14.94 -12.00
N LEU A 205 21.43 -14.11 -12.28
CA LEU A 205 21.16 -13.60 -13.64
C LEU A 205 22.26 -12.67 -14.15
N ASN A 206 22.93 -11.94 -13.25
CA ASN A 206 23.98 -10.97 -13.55
C ASN A 206 23.61 -9.93 -14.64
N SER A 207 22.33 -9.57 -14.74
CA SER A 207 21.84 -8.65 -15.77
C SER A 207 20.70 -7.78 -15.24
N GLY A 208 20.73 -6.50 -15.62
CA GLY A 208 19.63 -5.54 -15.42
C GLY A 208 18.78 -5.36 -16.68
N ASN A 209 18.97 -6.21 -17.69
CA ASN A 209 18.15 -6.17 -18.89
C ASN A 209 16.75 -6.69 -18.59
N GLU A 210 15.73 -5.87 -18.80
CA GLU A 210 14.34 -6.22 -18.48
C GLU A 210 13.84 -7.47 -19.23
N ASN A 211 14.28 -7.71 -20.46
CA ASN A 211 13.87 -8.90 -21.21
C ASN A 211 14.50 -10.16 -20.61
N ALA A 212 15.77 -10.10 -20.19
CA ALA A 212 16.43 -11.21 -19.52
C ALA A 212 15.78 -11.55 -18.16
N ILE A 213 15.39 -10.52 -17.39
CA ILE A 213 14.68 -10.69 -16.12
C ILE A 213 13.29 -11.31 -16.38
N ARG A 214 12.55 -10.79 -17.37
CA ARG A 214 11.25 -11.34 -17.77
C ARG A 214 11.36 -12.81 -18.15
N SER A 215 12.28 -13.17 -19.06
CA SER A 215 12.51 -14.57 -19.45
C SER A 215 12.81 -15.46 -18.24
N ALA A 216 13.64 -14.99 -17.31
CA ALA A 216 13.96 -15.73 -16.10
C ALA A 216 12.75 -15.97 -15.18
N ILE A 217 11.80 -15.04 -15.12
CA ILE A 217 10.54 -15.23 -14.36
C ILE A 217 9.59 -16.15 -15.12
N GLU A 218 9.50 -16.01 -16.44
CA GLU A 218 8.66 -16.82 -17.32
C GLU A 218 9.04 -18.31 -17.30
N GLU A 219 10.33 -18.64 -17.10
CA GLU A 219 10.82 -20.03 -16.89
C GLU A 219 10.04 -20.77 -15.77
N PHE A 220 9.54 -20.05 -14.76
CA PHE A 220 8.83 -20.61 -13.60
C PHE A 220 7.34 -20.28 -13.58
N SER A 221 6.89 -19.40 -14.47
CA SER A 221 5.53 -18.85 -14.47
C SER A 221 4.51 -19.86 -14.98
N THR A 222 3.27 -19.70 -14.52
CA THR A 222 2.12 -20.43 -15.05
C THR A 222 1.06 -19.45 -15.53
N SER A 223 0.34 -19.79 -16.59
CA SER A 223 -0.79 -18.99 -17.04
C SER A 223 -1.89 -18.95 -15.97
N VAL A 224 -2.52 -17.79 -15.81
CA VAL A 224 -3.63 -17.61 -14.88
C VAL A 224 -4.95 -17.80 -15.59
N GLN A 225 -5.90 -18.43 -14.90
CA GLN A 225 -7.31 -18.51 -15.28
C GLN A 225 -8.13 -18.04 -14.10
N LEU A 226 -9.01 -17.07 -14.31
CA LEU A 226 -9.85 -16.53 -13.25
C LEU A 226 -10.83 -17.60 -12.77
N ASP A 227 -10.98 -17.69 -11.45
CA ASP A 227 -11.95 -18.58 -10.83
C ASP A 227 -13.37 -18.04 -11.11
N GLU A 228 -14.38 -18.92 -11.23
CA GLU A 228 -15.77 -18.50 -11.54
C GLU A 228 -16.31 -17.45 -10.56
N GLY A 229 -15.95 -17.59 -9.27
CA GLY A 229 -16.32 -16.68 -8.20
C GLY A 229 -15.51 -15.38 -8.13
N SER A 230 -14.57 -15.15 -9.06
CA SER A 230 -13.74 -13.94 -9.06
C SER A 230 -14.59 -12.66 -9.13
N VAL A 231 -14.15 -11.65 -8.39
CA VAL A 231 -14.80 -10.34 -8.40
C VAL A 231 -14.70 -9.66 -9.77
N LEU A 232 -13.70 -10.02 -10.57
CA LEU A 232 -13.53 -9.49 -11.93
C LEU A 232 -14.64 -9.93 -12.88
N ASN A 233 -15.27 -11.08 -12.61
CA ASN A 233 -16.47 -11.52 -13.33
C ASN A 233 -17.72 -10.71 -12.97
N LYS A 234 -17.63 -9.78 -12.01
CA LYS A 234 -18.71 -8.90 -11.53
C LYS A 234 -18.50 -7.44 -11.93
N GLN A 235 -17.56 -7.15 -12.84
CA GLN A 235 -17.16 -5.80 -13.23
C GLN A 235 -18.33 -4.88 -13.60
N ALA A 236 -19.26 -5.34 -14.45
CA ALA A 236 -20.39 -4.49 -14.89
C ALA A 236 -21.25 -4.01 -13.72
N LEU A 237 -21.49 -4.90 -12.73
CA LEU A 237 -22.26 -4.56 -11.54
C LEU A 237 -21.47 -3.63 -10.61
N ILE A 238 -20.16 -3.84 -10.49
CA ILE A 238 -19.26 -2.95 -9.75
C ILE A 238 -19.26 -1.55 -10.37
N ASP A 239 -19.17 -1.45 -11.69
CA ASP A 239 -19.18 -0.17 -12.41
C ASP A 239 -20.50 0.59 -12.21
N GLU A 240 -21.63 -0.12 -12.23
CA GLU A 240 -22.94 0.45 -11.97
C GLU A 240 -23.05 1.02 -10.54
N ILE A 241 -22.63 0.26 -9.53
CA ILE A 241 -22.78 0.64 -8.12
C ILE A 241 -21.75 1.69 -7.71
N PHE A 242 -20.47 1.49 -8.02
CA PHE A 242 -19.39 2.40 -7.61
C PHE A 242 -19.26 3.61 -8.55
N GLY A 243 -20.11 3.68 -9.57
CA GLY A 243 -20.31 4.84 -10.43
C GLY A 243 -21.24 5.92 -9.86
N LYS A 244 -21.98 5.64 -8.76
CA LYS A 244 -22.86 6.61 -8.09
C LYS A 244 -22.08 7.76 -7.46
N ASP A 245 -22.69 8.92 -7.24
CA ASP A 245 -21.93 10.14 -6.96
C ASP A 245 -21.40 10.23 -5.52
N SER A 246 -22.08 9.62 -4.55
CA SER A 246 -21.70 9.67 -3.13
C SER A 246 -21.53 8.29 -2.49
N VAL A 247 -20.87 8.22 -1.34
CA VAL A 247 -20.73 6.96 -0.57
C VAL A 247 -22.10 6.44 -0.15
N GLU A 248 -23.04 7.33 0.18
CA GLU A 248 -24.41 7.03 0.55
C GLU A 248 -25.16 6.34 -0.60
N GLU A 249 -25.07 6.88 -1.81
CA GLU A 249 -25.70 6.29 -2.98
C GLU A 249 -25.07 4.93 -3.35
N ILE A 250 -23.73 4.83 -3.24
CA ILE A 250 -23.02 3.56 -3.43
C ILE A 250 -23.54 2.53 -2.41
N MET A 251 -23.61 2.88 -1.12
CA MET A 251 -24.08 2.01 -0.04
C MET A 251 -25.52 1.55 -0.29
N HIS A 252 -26.43 2.47 -0.61
CA HIS A 252 -27.82 2.15 -0.91
C HIS A 252 -27.96 1.25 -2.14
N SER A 253 -27.20 1.53 -3.20
CA SER A 253 -27.18 0.69 -4.41
C SER A 253 -26.66 -0.71 -4.09
N PHE A 254 -25.59 -0.82 -3.29
CA PHE A 254 -25.02 -2.11 -2.89
C PHE A 254 -25.99 -2.91 -2.01
N GLU A 255 -26.71 -2.26 -1.10
CA GLU A 255 -27.79 -2.87 -0.30
C GLU A 255 -28.94 -3.40 -1.16
N ALA A 256 -29.38 -2.65 -2.17
CA ALA A 256 -30.46 -3.06 -3.05
C ALA A 256 -30.14 -4.36 -3.80
N GLU A 257 -28.88 -4.53 -4.22
CA GLU A 257 -28.41 -5.72 -4.93
C GLU A 257 -28.40 -7.00 -4.09
N THR A 258 -28.34 -6.89 -2.75
CA THR A 258 -28.35 -8.07 -1.85
C THR A 258 -29.62 -8.91 -1.95
N ARG A 259 -30.72 -8.31 -2.47
CA ARG A 259 -32.03 -8.95 -2.62
C ARG A 259 -32.19 -9.68 -3.95
N LYS A 260 -31.24 -9.52 -4.89
CA LYS A 260 -31.29 -10.12 -6.23
C LYS A 260 -30.61 -11.49 -6.24
N GLU A 261 -31.20 -12.43 -6.97
CA GLU A 261 -30.64 -13.77 -7.15
C GLU A 261 -29.25 -13.70 -7.85
N GLY A 262 -28.30 -14.53 -7.40
CA GLY A 262 -26.93 -14.55 -7.94
C GLY A 262 -25.95 -13.55 -7.32
N ASN A 263 -26.42 -12.64 -6.44
CA ASN A 263 -25.61 -11.59 -5.81
C ASN A 263 -25.19 -11.88 -4.36
N ASN A 264 -25.17 -13.16 -3.96
CA ASN A 264 -24.83 -13.56 -2.58
C ASN A 264 -23.44 -13.11 -2.11
N TRP A 265 -22.50 -12.88 -3.04
CA TRP A 265 -21.15 -12.40 -2.76
C TRP A 265 -21.16 -10.98 -2.13
N ILE A 266 -22.15 -10.16 -2.46
CA ILE A 266 -22.29 -8.77 -1.99
C ILE A 266 -22.45 -8.72 -0.46
N ASN A 267 -23.18 -9.68 0.13
CA ASN A 267 -23.43 -9.68 1.58
C ASN A 267 -22.14 -9.71 2.41
N ALA A 268 -21.14 -10.46 1.96
CA ALA A 268 -19.85 -10.54 2.64
C ALA A 268 -19.08 -9.21 2.57
N VAL A 269 -19.12 -8.56 1.40
CA VAL A 269 -18.43 -7.28 1.15
C VAL A 269 -19.13 -6.13 1.86
N LEU A 270 -20.47 -6.09 1.82
CA LEU A 270 -21.29 -5.04 2.43
C LEU A 270 -21.10 -4.99 3.93
N LYS A 271 -20.94 -6.14 4.60
CA LYS A 271 -20.64 -6.19 6.03
C LYS A 271 -19.36 -5.45 6.38
N GLY A 272 -18.31 -5.60 5.55
CA GLY A 272 -17.06 -4.85 5.70
C GLY A 272 -17.26 -3.37 5.46
N PHE A 273 -17.90 -3.03 4.34
CA PHE A 273 -18.17 -1.65 3.93
C PHE A 273 -18.97 -0.86 4.98
N LYS A 274 -20.01 -1.46 5.59
CA LYS A 274 -20.81 -0.85 6.66
C LYS A 274 -20.06 -0.64 7.98
N ARG A 275 -18.99 -1.41 8.21
CA ARG A 275 -18.18 -1.32 9.43
C ARG A 275 -17.08 -0.26 9.30
N SER A 276 -16.79 0.22 8.10
CA SER A 276 -15.76 1.24 7.86
C SER A 276 -16.16 2.61 8.42
N SER A 277 -15.15 3.45 8.69
CA SER A 277 -15.37 4.82 9.15
C SER A 277 -16.12 5.63 8.08
N PRO A 278 -17.24 6.28 8.41
CA PRO A 278 -17.94 7.17 7.49
C PRO A 278 -17.03 8.26 6.91
N THR A 279 -16.21 8.89 7.77
CA THR A 279 -15.24 9.91 7.38
C THR A 279 -14.17 9.34 6.45
N GLY A 280 -13.57 8.20 6.81
CA GLY A 280 -12.55 7.52 6.01
C GLY A 280 -13.06 7.11 4.62
N LEU A 281 -14.32 6.66 4.52
CA LEU A 281 -14.96 6.34 3.24
C LEU A 281 -15.11 7.57 2.34
N LYS A 282 -15.59 8.70 2.86
CA LYS A 282 -15.76 9.93 2.06
C LYS A 282 -14.42 10.48 1.57
N ILE A 283 -13.41 10.53 2.45
CA ILE A 283 -12.05 10.92 2.08
C ILE A 283 -11.51 9.99 0.98
N THR A 284 -11.66 8.68 1.14
CA THR A 284 -11.15 7.69 0.19
C THR A 284 -11.80 7.82 -1.19
N LEU A 285 -13.13 7.96 -1.25
CA LEU A 285 -13.84 8.12 -2.53
C LEU A 285 -13.37 9.38 -3.27
N LYS A 286 -13.30 10.51 -2.57
CA LYS A 286 -12.85 11.78 -3.14
C LYS A 286 -11.39 11.69 -3.62
N SER A 287 -10.50 11.16 -2.78
CA SER A 287 -9.07 11.00 -3.09
C SER A 287 -8.84 10.20 -4.38
N ILE A 288 -9.51 9.06 -4.55
CA ILE A 288 -9.36 8.21 -5.74
C ILE A 288 -9.92 8.91 -6.98
N ARG A 289 -11.07 9.57 -6.88
CA ARG A 289 -11.67 10.26 -8.03
C ARG A 289 -10.85 11.42 -8.52
N GLU A 290 -10.28 12.22 -7.61
CA GLU A 290 -9.33 13.27 -7.97
C GLU A 290 -8.05 12.70 -8.61
N GLY A 291 -7.61 11.52 -8.14
CA GLY A 291 -6.44 10.80 -8.66
C GLY A 291 -6.51 10.45 -10.15
N ARG A 292 -7.71 10.41 -10.73
CA ARG A 292 -7.92 10.17 -12.18
C ARG A 292 -7.35 11.29 -13.05
N LYS A 293 -7.24 12.50 -12.51
CA LYS A 293 -6.76 13.71 -13.21
C LYS A 293 -5.38 14.18 -12.73
N GLN A 294 -4.79 13.48 -11.78
CA GLN A 294 -3.54 13.85 -11.13
C GLN A 294 -2.38 12.95 -11.59
N THR A 295 -1.19 13.53 -11.64
CA THR A 295 0.08 12.83 -11.73
C THR A 295 0.38 12.08 -10.43
N LEU A 296 1.38 11.20 -10.46
CA LEU A 296 1.82 10.47 -9.25
C LEU A 296 2.24 11.45 -8.15
N ALA A 297 3.01 12.49 -8.50
CA ALA A 297 3.50 13.46 -7.54
C ALA A 297 2.35 14.23 -6.87
N GLU A 298 1.36 14.66 -7.65
CA GLU A 298 0.16 15.34 -7.10
C GLU A 298 -0.65 14.42 -6.18
N CYS A 299 -0.81 13.14 -6.55
CA CYS A 299 -1.47 12.15 -5.69
C CYS A 299 -0.73 11.96 -4.37
N LEU A 300 0.59 11.79 -4.39
CA LEU A 300 1.39 11.58 -3.18
C LEU A 300 1.41 12.83 -2.27
N LYS A 301 1.49 14.04 -2.83
CA LYS A 301 1.36 15.30 -2.05
C LYS A 301 -0.02 15.39 -1.38
N LYS A 302 -1.10 15.14 -2.13
CA LYS A 302 -2.47 15.10 -1.60
C LYS A 302 -2.61 14.06 -0.49
N GLU A 303 -2.16 12.83 -0.73
CA GLU A 303 -2.24 11.75 0.24
C GLU A 303 -1.40 12.05 1.51
N PHE A 304 -0.24 12.68 1.37
CA PHE A 304 0.54 13.15 2.52
C PHE A 304 -0.25 14.13 3.39
N ARG A 305 -0.91 15.14 2.79
CA ARG A 305 -1.79 16.07 3.52
C ARG A 305 -2.89 15.33 4.27
N LEU A 306 -3.57 14.40 3.59
CA LEU A 306 -4.64 13.59 4.17
C LEU A 306 -4.13 12.78 5.36
N THR A 307 -3.01 12.07 5.21
CA THR A 307 -2.41 11.27 6.29
C THR A 307 -2.04 12.14 7.48
N ILE A 308 -1.34 13.25 7.27
CA ILE A 308 -0.92 14.13 8.36
C ILE A 308 -2.13 14.74 9.06
N ASN A 309 -3.14 15.20 8.34
CA ASN A 309 -4.36 15.74 8.94
C ASN A 309 -5.18 14.68 9.68
N ILE A 310 -5.21 13.44 9.19
CA ILE A 310 -5.86 12.31 9.88
C ILE A 310 -5.11 11.95 11.17
N LEU A 311 -3.77 11.86 11.14
CA LEU A 311 -2.97 11.58 12.33
C LEU A 311 -2.99 12.73 13.35
N ARG A 312 -3.13 13.97 12.90
CA ARG A 312 -3.40 15.13 13.76
C ARG A 312 -4.82 15.17 14.31
N ALA A 313 -5.69 14.24 13.89
CA ALA A 313 -7.11 14.20 14.24
C ALA A 313 -7.84 15.53 13.98
N VAL A 314 -7.53 16.20 12.86
CA VAL A 314 -8.04 17.55 12.55
C VAL A 314 -9.58 17.59 12.49
N ILE A 315 -10.20 16.51 12.02
CA ILE A 315 -11.66 16.42 11.85
C ILE A 315 -12.29 15.22 12.56
N SER A 316 -11.53 14.18 12.89
CA SER A 316 -12.01 12.98 13.57
C SER A 316 -10.83 12.21 14.19
N GLY A 317 -11.10 11.51 15.30
CA GLY A 317 -10.18 10.56 15.93
C GLY A 317 -10.30 9.12 15.41
N ASP A 318 -11.07 8.89 14.34
CA ASP A 318 -11.41 7.57 13.82
C ASP A 318 -10.19 6.66 13.58
N VAL A 319 -9.07 7.19 13.08
CA VAL A 319 -7.85 6.38 12.87
C VAL A 319 -7.40 5.68 14.15
N TYR A 320 -7.44 6.39 15.28
CA TYR A 320 -7.02 5.84 16.57
C TYR A 320 -8.05 4.86 17.12
N GLU A 321 -9.34 5.13 16.92
CA GLU A 321 -10.41 4.20 17.32
C GLU A 321 -10.37 2.90 16.50
N GLY A 322 -10.14 3.00 15.18
CA GLY A 322 -10.01 1.85 14.30
C GLY A 322 -8.81 0.99 14.67
N ILE A 323 -7.65 1.61 14.93
CA ILE A 323 -6.46 0.90 15.40
C ILE A 323 -6.71 0.26 16.78
N ARG A 324 -7.37 0.96 17.71
CA ARG A 324 -7.75 0.41 19.02
C ARG A 324 -8.56 -0.87 18.84
N ALA A 325 -9.65 -0.80 18.08
CA ALA A 325 -10.58 -1.91 17.87
C ALA A 325 -9.93 -3.14 17.23
N ILE A 326 -8.97 -2.95 16.32
CA ILE A 326 -8.35 -4.07 15.57
C ILE A 326 -7.09 -4.61 16.24
N THR A 327 -6.23 -3.73 16.77
CA THR A 327 -4.88 -4.11 17.19
C THR A 327 -4.70 -4.11 18.70
N VAL A 328 -5.29 -3.14 19.39
CA VAL A 328 -5.08 -2.92 20.83
C VAL A 328 -6.04 -3.80 21.65
N ASP A 329 -7.34 -3.53 21.53
CA ASP A 329 -8.38 -4.22 22.30
C ASP A 329 -8.90 -5.46 21.55
N LYS A 330 -8.74 -5.46 20.22
CA LYS A 330 -9.12 -6.59 19.32
C LYS A 330 -10.60 -6.96 19.41
N ASP A 331 -11.46 -6.01 19.78
CA ASP A 331 -12.91 -6.20 19.87
C ASP A 331 -13.61 -6.19 18.49
N ASN A 332 -12.94 -5.71 17.44
CA ASN A 332 -13.47 -5.54 16.09
C ASN A 332 -14.77 -4.69 16.04
N SER A 333 -14.95 -3.78 17.01
CA SER A 333 -16.15 -2.97 17.20
C SER A 333 -15.80 -1.49 17.40
N PRO A 334 -15.25 -0.82 16.36
CA PRO A 334 -14.92 0.59 16.43
C PRO A 334 -16.17 1.46 16.60
N LYS A 335 -16.03 2.55 17.35
CA LYS A 335 -17.06 3.56 17.62
C LYS A 335 -16.73 4.85 16.89
N TRP A 336 -17.13 4.92 15.62
CA TRP A 336 -16.83 6.05 14.77
C TRP A 336 -17.49 7.35 15.22
N ASP A 337 -16.80 8.47 15.01
CA ASP A 337 -17.32 9.81 15.21
C ASP A 337 -17.01 10.70 13.99
N PRO A 338 -18.04 11.05 13.18
CA PRO A 338 -19.45 10.69 13.33
C PRO A 338 -19.76 9.22 12.99
N ALA A 339 -20.81 8.68 13.62
CA ALA A 339 -21.19 7.27 13.48
C ALA A 339 -21.87 6.89 12.15
N THR A 340 -22.37 7.87 11.38
CA THR A 340 -23.14 7.64 10.15
C THR A 340 -22.73 8.60 9.04
N LEU A 341 -22.90 8.18 7.77
CA LEU A 341 -22.46 8.93 6.59
C LEU A 341 -23.11 10.31 6.46
N ASP A 342 -24.40 10.42 6.79
CA ASP A 342 -25.20 11.65 6.73
C ASP A 342 -24.71 12.73 7.72
N LYS A 343 -23.95 12.34 8.74
CA LYS A 343 -23.40 13.24 9.75
C LYS A 343 -21.98 13.71 9.45
N VAL A 344 -21.33 13.18 8.41
CA VAL A 344 -20.01 13.64 8.00
C VAL A 344 -20.15 15.01 7.33
N ASP A 345 -19.52 16.03 7.92
CA ASP A 345 -19.48 17.38 7.38
C ASP A 345 -18.52 17.45 6.17
N GLU A 346 -19.08 17.64 4.98
CA GLU A 346 -18.32 17.78 3.72
C GLU A 346 -17.34 18.95 3.74
N GLY A 347 -17.65 20.04 4.46
CA GLY A 347 -16.76 21.17 4.63
C GLY A 347 -15.52 20.81 5.47
N GLN A 348 -15.68 19.94 6.48
CA GLN A 348 -14.53 19.40 7.21
C GLN A 348 -13.73 18.41 6.36
N VAL A 349 -14.38 17.59 5.52
CA VAL A 349 -13.68 16.74 4.56
C VAL A 349 -12.82 17.59 3.63
N GLU A 350 -13.36 18.67 3.05
CA GLU A 350 -12.60 19.56 2.16
C GLU A 350 -11.40 20.21 2.86
N LYS A 351 -11.51 20.51 4.17
CA LYS A 351 -10.43 21.08 4.98
C LYS A 351 -9.17 20.20 4.99
N VAL A 352 -9.31 18.87 5.02
CA VAL A 352 -8.14 17.98 5.09
C VAL A 352 -7.43 17.79 3.74
N PHE A 353 -8.07 18.19 2.64
CA PHE A 353 -7.49 18.20 1.28
C PHE A 353 -6.71 19.49 0.96
N GLN A 354 -6.91 20.55 1.75
CA GLN A 354 -6.26 21.83 1.52
C GLN A 354 -4.73 21.70 1.54
N ALA A 355 -4.07 22.44 0.65
CA ALA A 355 -2.63 22.47 0.59
C ALA A 355 -2.02 22.96 1.90
N PHE A 356 -0.89 22.38 2.28
CA PHE A 356 -0.04 22.99 3.29
C PHE A 356 0.72 24.17 2.67
N ASP A 357 1.28 25.01 3.54
CA ASP A 357 2.29 25.99 3.11
C ASP A 357 3.42 25.26 2.38
N GLU A 358 3.99 25.89 1.36
CA GLU A 358 4.96 25.27 0.45
C GLU A 358 6.12 24.58 1.20
N GLU A 359 6.61 25.20 2.28
CA GLU A 359 7.69 24.68 3.13
C GLU A 359 7.32 23.40 3.89
N LEU A 360 6.03 23.19 4.16
CA LEU A 360 5.46 22.05 4.89
C LEU A 360 4.87 20.99 3.96
N GLU A 361 4.95 21.18 2.64
CA GLU A 361 4.48 20.21 1.68
C GLU A 361 5.44 19.01 1.56
N LEU A 362 4.93 17.89 1.07
CA LEU A 362 5.80 16.79 0.63
C LEU A 362 6.64 17.27 -0.56
N ASN A 363 7.96 17.28 -0.41
CA ASN A 363 8.87 17.60 -1.50
C ASN A 363 9.09 16.35 -2.33
N ILE A 364 8.71 16.43 -3.61
CA ILE A 364 8.92 15.37 -4.58
C ILE A 364 9.87 15.94 -5.65
N PRO A 365 10.96 15.25 -5.96
CA PRO A 365 11.95 15.76 -6.90
C PRO A 365 11.40 15.82 -8.33
N GLU A 366 11.62 16.95 -9.01
CA GLU A 366 11.07 17.21 -10.34
C GLU A 366 12.00 16.78 -11.48
N THR A 367 13.29 16.59 -11.19
CA THR A 367 14.32 16.27 -12.20
C THR A 367 15.11 15.01 -11.84
N GLN A 368 15.77 14.44 -12.85
CA GLN A 368 16.58 13.22 -12.69
C GLN A 368 17.89 13.45 -11.92
N GLU A 369 18.43 14.67 -11.96
CA GLU A 369 19.68 15.08 -11.30
C GLU A 369 19.49 15.18 -9.79
N CYS A 370 18.36 15.73 -9.37
CA CYS A 370 17.97 15.93 -7.97
C CYS A 370 17.10 14.78 -7.45
N ARG A 371 17.19 13.56 -8.03
CA ARG A 371 16.24 12.47 -7.68
C ARG A 371 16.24 12.17 -6.19
N TRP A 372 17.37 12.15 -5.49
CA TRP A 372 17.35 11.84 -4.05
C TRP A 372 17.27 13.10 -3.18
N ASP A 373 16.89 14.26 -3.74
CA ASP A 373 16.69 15.50 -2.98
C ASP A 373 15.30 15.55 -2.32
N GLY A 374 15.09 16.54 -1.44
CA GLY A 374 13.80 16.73 -0.76
C GLY A 374 13.49 15.66 0.28
N LYS A 375 14.52 14.98 0.80
CA LYS A 375 14.38 14.04 1.91
C LYS A 375 13.87 14.74 3.16
N TYR A 376 13.39 13.92 4.09
CA TYR A 376 12.97 14.39 5.42
C TYR A 376 14.05 15.26 6.08
N GLU A 377 15.32 14.82 6.05
CA GLU A 377 16.46 15.53 6.65
C GLU A 377 16.66 16.95 6.13
N THR A 378 16.23 17.22 4.89
CA THR A 378 16.35 18.52 4.23
C THR A 378 15.03 19.30 4.18
N SER A 379 13.96 18.75 4.76
CA SER A 379 12.65 19.38 4.82
C SER A 379 12.54 20.32 6.03
N ALA A 380 11.61 21.27 6.00
CA ALA A 380 11.33 22.14 7.15
C ALA A 380 11.00 21.32 8.42
N TYR A 381 10.40 20.15 8.26
CA TYR A 381 10.03 19.26 9.36
C TYR A 381 11.21 18.71 10.17
N ALA A 382 12.41 18.62 9.59
CA ALA A 382 13.61 18.21 10.33
C ALA A 382 14.18 19.34 11.20
N HIS A 383 13.85 20.59 10.90
CA HIS A 383 14.36 21.79 11.58
C HIS A 383 13.36 22.40 12.55
N LEU A 384 12.07 22.10 12.39
CA LEU A 384 11.06 22.36 13.40
C LEU A 384 11.38 21.48 14.62
N GLN A 385 11.87 22.09 15.70
CA GLN A 385 11.85 21.42 17.00
C GLN A 385 10.38 21.12 17.31
N ILE A 386 9.97 19.86 17.10
CA ILE A 386 8.64 19.39 17.46
C ILE A 386 8.57 19.48 18.98
N ALA A 387 7.91 20.55 19.47
CA ALA A 387 7.71 20.83 20.89
C ALA A 387 6.64 19.93 21.51
#